data_AF-A0A1M6XAB8-F1
#
_entry.id   AF-A0A1M6XAB8-F1
#
_cell.length_a   1.000
_cell.length_b   1.000
_cell.length_c   1.000
_cell.angle_alpha   90.00
_cell.angle_beta   90.00
_cell.angle_gamma   90.00
#
_symmetry.space_group_name_H-M   'P 1'
#
loop_
_entity.id
_entity.type
_entity.pdbx_description
1 polymer ?
#
loop_
_entity_poly.entity_id
_entity_poly.type
_entity_poly.pdbx_seq_one_letter_code
_entity_poly.pdbx_strand_id
1 'polypeptide(L)'
;MANITKQSLIQEIAKSTGFVRNDIKIVVEQFLDLLGEKLIEGNTIEIRGFGTFACKPRKARPARNPRTGETVIIDERLVPTFKFSNDIKDKINSLEGILGEASVQPELETENEIVHVNSEYDSI
;
A
#
# COMPACT_ATOMS: atom_id res chain seq x y z
N MET A 1 -2.63 5.70 -6.90
CA MET A 1 -2.93 5.59 -5.45
C MET A 1 -2.45 6.84 -4.75
N ALA A 2 -3.17 7.33 -3.74
CA ALA A 2 -2.74 8.51 -2.97
C ALA A 2 -1.48 8.19 -2.14
N ASN A 3 -0.57 9.16 -2.00
CA ASN A 3 0.60 9.04 -1.14
C ASN A 3 0.26 9.56 0.26
N ILE A 4 0.50 8.75 1.30
CA ILE A 4 0.26 9.12 2.70
C ILE A 4 1.60 9.44 3.37
N THR A 5 1.68 10.62 3.99
CA THR A 5 2.90 11.09 4.67
C THR A 5 2.83 10.84 6.18
N LYS A 6 4.00 10.86 6.85
CA LYS A 6 4.08 10.86 8.32
C LYS A 6 3.23 11.97 8.95
N GLN A 7 3.18 13.17 8.36
CA GLN A 7 2.38 14.27 8.88
C GLN A 7 0.88 13.99 8.80
N SER A 8 0.43 13.35 7.72
CA SER A 8 -0.96 12.92 7.54
C SER A 8 -1.37 11.93 8.64
N LEU A 9 -0.53 10.90 8.90
CA LEU A 9 -0.77 9.92 9.95
C LEU A 9 -0.85 10.56 11.35
N ILE A 10 0.07 11.49 11.66
CA ILE A 10 0.06 12.21 12.94
C ILE A 10 -1.24 13.02 13.11
N GLN A 11 -1.71 13.67 12.05
CA GLN A 11 -2.95 14.43 12.08
C GLN A 11 -4.18 13.53 12.28
N GLU A 12 -4.21 12.37 11.63
CA GLU A 12 -5.28 11.40 11.79
C GLU A 12 -5.33 10.83 13.21
N ILE A 13 -4.17 10.49 13.80
CA ILE A 13 -4.08 10.04 15.20
C ILE A 13 -4.55 11.14 16.15
N ALA A 14 -4.15 12.39 15.94
CA ALA A 14 -4.58 13.51 16.79
C ALA A 14 -6.10 13.70 16.73
N LYS A 15 -6.68 13.61 15.53
CA LYS A 15 -8.12 13.71 15.34
C LYS A 15 -8.89 12.58 16.01
N SER A 16 -8.39 11.34 15.95
CA SER A 16 -9.09 10.17 16.48
C SER A 16 -8.94 10.01 17.99
N THR A 17 -7.80 10.41 18.57
CA THR A 17 -7.50 10.27 20.00
C THR A 17 -7.87 11.50 20.82
N GLY A 18 -7.93 12.68 20.18
CA GLY A 18 -8.09 13.96 20.87
C GLY A 18 -6.81 14.47 21.55
N PHE A 19 -5.69 13.75 21.45
CA PHE A 19 -4.42 14.19 22.01
C PHE A 19 -3.80 15.35 21.21
N VAL A 20 -2.95 16.10 21.89
CA VAL A 20 -2.23 17.23 21.30
C VAL A 20 -1.32 16.70 20.18
N ARG A 21 -1.51 17.27 18.98
CA ARG A 21 -0.76 16.88 17.77
C ARG A 21 0.76 16.88 17.98
N ASN A 22 1.27 17.86 18.72
CA ASN A 22 2.70 17.97 18.98
C ASN A 22 3.23 16.80 19.82
N ASP A 23 2.47 16.34 20.81
CA ASP A 23 2.88 15.21 21.66
C ASP A 23 2.91 13.92 20.85
N ILE A 24 1.90 13.70 19.99
CA ILE A 24 1.89 12.56 19.06
C ILE A 24 3.07 12.62 18.12
N LYS A 25 3.39 13.81 17.57
CA LYS A 25 4.57 13.98 16.70
C LYS A 25 5.84 13.53 17.42
N ILE A 26 6.06 13.98 18.66
CA ILE A 26 7.24 13.63 19.46
C ILE A 26 7.29 12.11 19.66
N VAL A 27 6.18 11.49 20.05
CA VAL A 27 6.12 10.02 20.27
C VAL A 27 6.44 9.26 18.98
N VAL A 28 5.87 9.65 17.85
CA VAL A 28 6.13 8.98 16.56
C VAL A 28 7.59 9.15 16.13
N GLU A 29 8.19 10.32 16.33
CA GLU A 29 9.60 10.55 16.02
C GLU A 29 10.51 9.67 16.88
N GLN A 30 10.31 9.69 18.20
CA GLN A 30 11.06 8.86 19.14
C GLN A 30 10.90 7.36 18.88
N PHE A 31 9.70 6.93 18.50
CA PHE A 31 9.47 5.54 18.11
C PHE A 31 10.31 5.12 16.89
N LEU A 32 10.35 5.95 15.85
CA LEU A 32 11.12 5.66 14.63
C LEU A 32 12.63 5.66 14.89
N ASP A 33 13.10 6.58 15.73
CA ASP A 33 14.51 6.65 16.11
C ASP A 33 14.92 5.39 16.89
N LEU A 34 14.16 5.02 17.92
CA LEU A 34 14.42 3.82 18.71
C LEU A 34 14.33 2.53 17.88
N LEU A 35 13.38 2.47 16.93
CA LEU A 35 13.27 1.35 15.99
C LEU A 35 14.56 1.20 15.17
N GLY A 36 15.10 2.31 14.67
CA GLY A 36 16.36 2.35 13.92
C GLY A 36 17.55 1.89 14.75
N GLU A 37 17.69 2.43 15.96
CA GLU A 37 18.77 2.07 16.90
C GLU A 37 18.76 0.56 17.20
N LYS A 38 17.59 0.01 17.53
CA LYS A 38 17.46 -1.41 17.86
C LYS A 38 17.77 -2.32 16.67
N LEU A 39 17.48 -1.89 15.45
CA LEU A 39 17.87 -2.63 14.23
C LEU A 39 19.38 -2.57 13.97
N ILE A 40 20.02 -1.44 14.24
CA ILE A 40 21.49 -1.28 14.12
C ILE A 40 22.21 -2.21 15.11
N GLU A 41 21.66 -2.34 16.33
CA GLU A 41 22.13 -3.30 17.34
C GLU A 41 21.91 -4.77 16.94
N GLY A 42 21.21 -5.05 15.84
CA GLY A 42 20.95 -6.40 15.34
C GLY A 42 19.72 -7.07 15.95
N ASN A 43 18.89 -6.34 16.70
CA ASN A 43 17.68 -6.89 17.29
C ASN A 43 16.60 -7.17 16.22
N THR A 44 15.73 -8.12 16.54
CA THR A 44 14.46 -8.32 15.83
C THR A 44 13.35 -7.65 16.63
N ILE A 45 12.52 -6.85 15.97
CA ILE A 45 11.46 -6.07 16.61
C ILE A 45 10.12 -6.55 16.06
N GLU A 46 9.31 -7.13 16.94
CA GLU A 46 7.99 -7.66 16.60
C GLU A 46 6.89 -6.73 17.10
N ILE A 47 5.99 -6.35 16.20
CA ILE A 47 4.75 -5.64 16.50
C ILE A 47 3.61 -6.62 16.22
N ARG A 48 3.11 -7.28 17.27
CA ARG A 48 2.06 -8.32 17.17
C ARG A 48 0.86 -7.82 16.38
N GLY A 49 0.34 -8.67 15.52
CA GLY A 49 -0.78 -8.34 14.63
C GLY A 49 -0.39 -7.45 13.45
N PHE A 50 0.79 -6.82 13.42
CA PHE A 50 1.22 -5.93 12.34
C PHE A 50 2.38 -6.50 11.51
N GLY A 51 3.49 -6.85 12.16
CA GLY A 51 4.65 -7.36 11.45
C GLY A 51 5.94 -7.34 12.26
N THR A 52 7.04 -7.65 11.58
CA THR A 52 8.36 -7.82 12.19
C THR A 52 9.42 -7.08 11.39
N PHE A 53 10.20 -6.25 12.07
CA PHE A 53 11.43 -5.67 11.55
C PHE A 53 12.63 -6.53 11.95
N ALA A 54 13.52 -6.80 11.01
CA ALA A 54 14.75 -7.56 11.27
C ALA A 54 15.84 -7.24 10.26
N CYS A 55 17.10 -7.38 10.67
CA CYS A 55 18.26 -7.36 9.78
C CYS A 55 18.59 -8.79 9.31
N LYS A 56 18.85 -8.98 8.02
CA LYS A 56 19.20 -10.28 7.44
C LYS A 56 20.51 -10.24 6.67
N PRO A 57 21.40 -11.24 6.83
CA PRO A 57 22.59 -11.35 6.00
C PRO A 57 22.21 -11.64 4.55
N ARG A 58 22.87 -10.95 3.62
CA ARG A 58 22.81 -11.19 2.18
C ARG A 58 24.22 -11.48 1.71
N LYS A 59 24.41 -12.68 1.16
CA LYS A 59 25.69 -13.12 0.61
C LYS A 59 26.10 -12.25 -0.58
N ALA A 60 27.40 -12.18 -0.81
CA ALA A 60 27.95 -11.54 -1.99
C ALA A 60 27.40 -12.21 -3.27
N ARG A 61 27.07 -11.40 -4.29
CA ARG A 61 26.55 -11.90 -5.56
C ARG A 61 26.89 -10.97 -6.72
N PRO A 62 27.07 -11.50 -7.94
CA PRO A 62 27.15 -10.66 -9.12
C PRO A 62 25.82 -9.95 -9.36
N ALA A 63 25.89 -8.69 -9.77
CA ALA A 63 24.79 -7.89 -10.25
C ALA A 63 25.18 -7.16 -11.53
N ARG A 64 24.19 -6.82 -12.34
CA ARG A 64 24.41 -6.15 -13.62
C ARG A 64 24.05 -4.68 -13.48
N ASN A 65 24.94 -3.79 -13.93
CA ASN A 65 24.61 -2.38 -14.05
C ASN A 65 23.51 -2.21 -15.11
N PRO A 66 22.31 -1.71 -14.76
CA PRO A 66 21.21 -1.58 -15.72
C PRO A 66 21.52 -0.65 -16.90
N ARG A 67 22.46 0.29 -16.72
CA ARG A 67 22.82 1.29 -17.74
C ARG A 67 23.94 0.82 -18.67
N THR A 68 24.97 0.14 -18.15
CA THR A 68 26.15 -0.27 -18.93
C THR A 68 26.19 -1.76 -19.26
N GLY A 69 25.41 -2.58 -18.57
CA GLY A 69 25.41 -4.03 -18.73
C GLY A 69 26.61 -4.74 -18.11
N GLU A 70 27.54 -4.01 -17.52
CA GLU A 70 28.73 -4.56 -16.84
C GLU A 70 28.34 -5.34 -15.59
N THR A 71 29.12 -6.38 -15.28
CA THR A 71 28.94 -7.16 -14.06
C THR A 71 29.75 -6.55 -12.93
N VAL A 72 29.07 -6.21 -11.84
CA VAL A 72 29.66 -5.71 -10.59
C VAL A 72 29.37 -6.71 -9.46
N ILE A 73 30.30 -6.89 -8.54
CA ILE A 73 30.07 -7.70 -7.35
C ILE A 73 29.40 -6.83 -6.29
N ILE A 74 28.27 -7.31 -5.76
CA ILE A 74 27.67 -6.74 -4.55
C ILE A 74 28.22 -7.55 -3.37
N ASP A 75 28.89 -6.86 -2.45
CA ASP A 75 29.48 -7.49 -1.26
C ASP A 75 28.42 -8.04 -0.29
N GLU A 76 28.87 -8.91 0.60
CA GLU A 76 28.06 -9.40 1.71
C GLU A 76 27.69 -8.25 2.64
N ARG A 77 26.41 -8.17 3.03
CA ARG A 77 25.90 -7.13 3.92
C ARG A 77 24.67 -7.56 4.69
N LEU A 78 24.41 -6.90 5.80
CA LEU A 78 23.12 -6.94 6.47
C LEU A 78 22.14 -6.01 5.75
N VAL A 79 20.92 -6.48 5.52
CA VAL A 79 19.83 -5.66 4.97
C VAL A 79 18.66 -5.61 5.94
N PRO A 80 18.11 -4.42 6.24
CA PRO A 80 16.87 -4.33 6.98
C PRO A 80 15.73 -4.92 6.15
N THR A 81 14.83 -5.61 6.82
CA THR A 81 13.64 -6.22 6.24
C THR A 81 12.46 -5.94 7.14
N PHE A 82 11.30 -5.71 6.53
CA PHE A 82 10.02 -5.70 7.22
C PHE A 82 9.13 -6.77 6.64
N LYS A 83 8.50 -7.57 7.51
CA LYS A 83 7.57 -8.62 7.13
C LYS A 83 6.22 -8.35 7.78
N PHE A 84 5.19 -8.14 6.98
CA PHE A 84 3.82 -8.06 7.46
C PHE A 84 3.36 -9.40 8.08
N SER A 85 2.53 -9.30 9.12
CA SER A 85 1.80 -10.42 9.70
C SER A 85 0.85 -11.05 8.67
N ASN A 86 0.42 -12.29 8.92
CA ASN A 86 -0.62 -12.90 8.08
C ASN A 86 -1.93 -12.13 8.20
N ASP A 87 -2.32 -11.71 9.41
CA ASP A 87 -3.52 -10.90 9.66
C ASP A 87 -3.62 -9.65 8.76
N ILE A 88 -2.51 -8.93 8.55
CA ILE A 88 -2.49 -7.76 7.67
C ILE A 88 -2.55 -8.18 6.20
N LYS A 89 -1.80 -9.21 5.80
CA LYS A 89 -1.82 -9.70 4.41
C LYS A 89 -3.21 -10.18 4.02
N ASP A 90 -3.87 -10.94 4.88
CA ASP A 90 -5.18 -11.51 4.63
C ASP A 90 -6.23 -10.41 4.50
N LYS A 91 -6.19 -9.40 5.37
CA LYS A 91 -7.04 -8.20 5.25
C LYS A 91 -6.81 -7.47 3.93
N ILE A 92 -5.57 -7.29 3.49
CA ILE A 92 -5.26 -6.63 2.21
C ILE A 92 -5.80 -7.45 1.04
N ASN A 93 -5.52 -8.75 1.01
CA ASN A 93 -5.96 -9.63 -0.08
C ASN A 93 -7.49 -9.72 -0.17
N SER A 94 -8.20 -9.67 0.97
CA SER A 94 -9.67 -9.63 0.97
C SER A 94 -10.25 -8.35 0.34
N LEU A 95 -9.54 -7.23 0.42
CA LEU A 95 -9.98 -5.97 -0.19
C LEU A 95 -9.83 -6.00 -1.71
N GLU A 96 -8.76 -6.60 -2.24
CA GLU A 96 -8.57 -6.77 -3.69
C GLU A 96 -9.67 -7.65 -4.31
N GLY A 97 -10.11 -8.70 -3.59
CA GLY A 97 -11.27 -9.51 -4.00
C GLY A 97 -12.57 -8.71 -4.10
N ILE A 98 -12.82 -7.83 -3.11
CA ILE A 98 -14.02 -6.96 -3.09
C ILE A 98 -13.99 -5.92 -4.21
N LEU A 99 -12.81 -5.34 -4.52
CA LEU A 99 -12.68 -4.35 -5.59
C LEU A 99 -12.81 -4.96 -6.99
N GLY A 100 -12.52 -6.25 -7.16
CA GLY A 100 -12.74 -6.98 -8.42
C GLY A 100 -14.21 -7.30 -8.71
N GLU A 101 -15.03 -7.47 -7.67
CA GLU A 101 -16.47 -7.73 -7.82
C GLU A 101 -17.29 -6.44 -8.01
N ALA A 102 -16.84 -5.31 -7.46
CA ALA A 102 -17.53 -4.02 -7.56
C ALA A 102 -17.48 -3.38 -8.98
N SER A 103 -16.70 -3.93 -9.92
CA SER A 103 -16.61 -3.44 -11.31
C SER A 103 -17.63 -4.06 -12.28
N VAL A 104 -18.52 -4.94 -11.85
CA VAL A 104 -19.60 -5.48 -12.70
C VAL A 104 -20.92 -4.77 -12.35
N GLN A 105 -21.21 -3.65 -13.02
CA GLN A 105 -22.57 -3.11 -13.03
C GLN A 105 -23.41 -3.92 -14.03
N PRO A 106 -24.63 -4.37 -13.68
CA PRO A 106 -25.55 -4.94 -14.65
C PRO A 106 -26.14 -3.79 -15.47
N GLU A 107 -25.81 -3.73 -16.76
CA GLU A 107 -26.51 -2.87 -17.72
C GLU A 107 -27.96 -3.36 -17.84
N LEU A 108 -28.90 -2.48 -17.49
CA LEU A 108 -30.33 -2.70 -17.62
C LEU A 108 -30.68 -2.80 -19.11
N GLU A 109 -31.11 -3.99 -19.55
CA GLU A 109 -31.84 -4.14 -20.81
C GLU A 109 -33.18 -3.40 -20.69
N THR A 110 -33.26 -2.18 -21.23
CA THR A 110 -34.56 -1.58 -21.53
C THR A 110 -34.97 -2.00 -22.93
N GLU A 111 -36.04 -2.77 -22.96
CA GLU A 111 -36.73 -3.31 -24.13
C GLU A 111 -37.03 -2.22 -25.19
N ASN A 112 -36.83 -2.60 -26.45
CA ASN A 112 -37.26 -1.83 -27.61
C ASN A 112 -38.80 -1.77 -27.68
N GLU A 113 -39.39 -0.59 -27.51
CA GLU A 113 -40.80 -0.36 -27.83
C GLU A 113 -40.95 0.72 -28.93
N ILE A 114 -41.21 0.22 -30.14
CA ILE A 114 -42.10 0.77 -31.19
C ILE A 114 -41.76 2.16 -31.76
N VAL A 115 -41.12 2.16 -32.93
CA VAL A 115 -41.13 3.31 -33.85
C VAL A 115 -42.50 3.38 -34.52
N HIS A 116 -43.26 4.44 -34.23
CA HIS A 116 -44.44 4.84 -34.99
C HIS A 116 -44.07 5.17 -36.44
N VAL A 117 -44.74 4.50 -37.38
CA VAL A 117 -44.79 4.85 -38.79
C VAL A 117 -45.71 6.07 -38.93
N ASN A 118 -45.15 7.24 -39.19
CA ASN A 118 -45.94 8.42 -39.56
C ASN A 118 -46.33 8.31 -41.04
N SER A 119 -47.63 8.16 -41.29
CA SER A 119 -48.26 8.45 -42.57
C SER A 119 -48.48 9.95 -42.74
N GLU A 120 -48.55 10.35 -44.01
CA GLU A 120 -49.19 11.55 -44.56
C GLU A 120 -48.42 12.88 -44.48
N TYR A 121 -48.11 13.37 -45.69
CA TYR A 121 -48.25 14.73 -46.27
C TYR A 121 -47.22 14.81 -47.43
N ASP A 122 -47.51 15.22 -48.66
CA ASP A 122 -48.71 15.72 -49.31
C ASP A 122 -48.45 15.75 -50.85
N SER A 123 -49.50 15.55 -51.65
CA SER A 123 -49.80 16.09 -52.98
C SER A 123 -48.69 16.59 -53.94
N ILE A 124 -48.60 15.97 -55.14
CA ILE A 124 -48.79 16.53 -56.52
C ILE A 124 -48.84 15.35 -57.51
#